data_AF-A0A7C9FYM0-F1
#
_entry.id   AF-A0A7C9FYM0-F1
#
_cell.length_a   1.000
_cell.length_b   1.000
_cell.length_c   1.000
_cell.angle_alpha   90.00
_cell.angle_beta   90.00
_cell.angle_gamma   90.00
#
_symmetry.space_group_name_H-M   'P 1'
#
loop_
_entity.id
_entity.type
_entity.pdbx_description
1 polymer ?
#
loop_
_entity_poly.entity_id
_entity_poly.type
_entity_poly.pdbx_seq_one_letter_code
_entity_poly.pdbx_strand_id
1 'polypeptide(L)'
;MKTLIKRLSVPIAIVLMAACDSDSSSSDGTVVYSGTGQVGSLAALVEFQGDLHAINTNQKVSILRSEEFLSADYVDSYSWIAETLHVYDDSHVMVGHSSGVDIYRSTGDLDNPVEFIAQLRHLVAYDPVIAHDGVAYYTTRDGSNEITFMDGIFVENISDILAYVPPTQEEIDEGASNVRPNSTSMAEYRELAEPIGLALREGTLYVCDAAEGLVPLLLEANPEESAEFSHVLTRQALNDVFPCKDVIATEQGLMLVGESGVIQLDVSDTGLSLVSQIPTI
;
A
#
# COMPACT_ATOMS: atom_id res chain seq x y z
N MET A 1 65.26 45.57 42.56
CA MET A 1 65.30 44.12 42.86
C MET A 1 63.91 43.53 42.64
N LYS A 2 63.85 42.33 42.05
CA LYS A 2 62.68 41.52 41.65
C LYS A 2 62.10 41.80 40.25
N THR A 3 62.64 41.06 39.30
CA THR A 3 62.15 40.79 37.94
C THR A 3 60.93 39.85 37.98
N LEU A 4 59.86 40.22 37.25
CA LEU A 4 58.63 39.43 37.11
C LEU A 4 58.79 38.42 35.95
N ILE A 5 58.74 37.12 36.24
CA ILE A 5 58.70 36.05 35.24
C ILE A 5 57.22 35.74 34.94
N LYS A 6 56.77 36.06 33.71
CA LYS A 6 55.49 35.60 33.18
C LYS A 6 55.62 34.12 32.78
N ARG A 7 54.83 33.23 33.42
CA ARG A 7 54.64 31.85 32.95
C ARG A 7 53.37 31.82 32.09
N LEU A 8 53.56 31.52 30.81
CA LEU A 8 52.50 31.28 29.82
C LEU A 8 52.06 29.82 29.95
N SER A 9 50.86 29.58 30.48
CA SER A 9 50.26 28.26 30.59
C SER A 9 49.47 27.94 29.31
N VAL A 10 49.91 26.93 28.57
CA VAL A 10 49.17 26.33 27.45
C VAL A 10 48.18 25.30 28.03
N PRO A 11 46.86 25.41 27.80
CA PRO A 11 45.96 24.33 28.14
C PRO A 11 46.03 23.23 27.07
N ILE A 12 46.35 22.01 27.53
CA ILE A 12 46.28 20.74 26.81
C ILE A 12 44.81 20.44 26.49
N ALA A 13 44.50 20.24 25.21
CA ALA A 13 43.21 19.74 24.76
C ALA A 13 43.22 18.20 24.90
N ILE A 14 42.39 17.68 25.82
CA ILE A 14 42.16 16.25 26.00
C ILE A 14 41.06 15.84 25.02
N VAL A 15 41.45 15.09 23.98
CA VAL A 15 40.53 14.40 23.07
C VAL A 15 40.10 13.11 23.76
N LEU A 16 38.83 13.03 24.17
CA LEU A 16 38.20 11.80 24.64
C LEU A 16 37.64 11.05 23.42
N MET A 17 38.31 9.98 23.00
CA MET A 17 37.68 8.97 22.14
C MET A 17 36.82 8.07 23.03
N ALA A 18 35.51 8.06 22.77
CA ALA A 18 34.61 7.05 23.32
C ALA A 18 34.72 5.79 22.44
N ALA A 19 35.33 4.73 22.97
CA ALA A 19 35.21 3.38 22.47
C ALA A 19 33.99 2.75 23.17
N CYS A 20 32.97 2.34 22.42
CA CYS A 20 31.93 1.46 22.97
C CYS A 20 32.46 0.02 22.92
N ASP A 21 32.59 -0.56 24.11
CA ASP A 21 32.79 -1.98 24.35
C ASP A 21 31.52 -2.74 23.96
N SER A 22 31.66 -3.85 23.25
CA SER A 22 30.55 -4.73 22.88
C SER A 22 30.31 -5.74 23.99
N ASP A 23 29.51 -5.37 24.98
CA ASP A 23 29.02 -6.33 25.97
C ASP A 23 27.87 -7.15 25.37
N SER A 24 28.16 -8.42 25.07
CA SER A 24 27.17 -9.41 24.67
C SER A 24 26.38 -9.90 25.88
N SER A 25 25.26 -9.23 26.18
CA SER A 25 24.22 -9.81 27.01
C SER A 25 23.31 -10.67 26.15
N SER A 26 23.29 -11.97 26.41
CA SER A 26 22.31 -12.90 25.86
C SER A 26 20.91 -12.56 26.37
N SER A 27 20.23 -11.65 25.68
CA SER A 27 18.79 -11.48 25.79
C SER A 27 18.12 -12.63 25.05
N ASP A 28 17.35 -13.43 25.78
CA ASP A 28 16.40 -14.38 25.23
C ASP A 28 15.51 -13.62 24.24
N GLY A 29 15.76 -13.86 22.96
CA GLY A 29 15.22 -13.04 21.87
C GLY A 29 13.75 -13.37 21.68
N THR A 30 12.88 -12.59 22.31
CA THR A 30 11.54 -12.37 21.74
C THR A 30 11.75 -11.84 20.33
N VAL A 31 11.52 -12.69 19.33
CA VAL A 31 11.46 -12.29 17.93
C VAL A 31 10.24 -11.40 17.81
N VAL A 32 10.45 -10.09 17.90
CA VAL A 32 9.46 -9.11 17.47
C VAL A 32 9.52 -9.14 15.94
N TYR A 33 8.54 -9.80 15.32
CA TYR A 33 8.30 -9.69 13.89
C TYR A 33 7.75 -8.29 13.61
N SER A 34 8.61 -7.28 13.56
CA SER A 34 8.23 -5.91 13.19
C SER A 34 8.36 -5.71 11.67
N GLY A 35 7.71 -6.56 10.90
CA GLY A 35 7.66 -6.44 9.45
C GLY A 35 6.37 -7.09 8.97
N THR A 36 5.35 -6.27 8.76
CA THR A 36 4.17 -6.69 8.00
C THR A 36 4.65 -7.05 6.59
N GLY A 37 4.26 -8.22 6.10
CA GLY A 37 4.65 -8.65 4.75
C GLY A 37 4.18 -7.63 3.71
N GLN A 38 5.09 -7.16 2.84
CA GLN A 38 4.68 -6.33 1.71
C GLN A 38 4.00 -7.20 0.65
N VAL A 39 2.85 -6.75 0.20
CA VAL A 39 2.02 -7.47 -0.77
C VAL A 39 1.63 -6.56 -1.93
N GLY A 40 1.38 -7.15 -3.09
CA GLY A 40 0.88 -6.45 -4.27
C GLY A 40 -0.60 -6.14 -4.20
N SER A 41 -1.09 -5.45 -5.22
CA SER A 41 -2.51 -5.11 -5.36
C SER A 41 -3.42 -6.35 -5.46
N LEU A 42 -2.90 -7.48 -5.95
CA LEU A 42 -3.65 -8.74 -6.13
C LEU A 42 -3.50 -9.73 -4.97
N ALA A 43 -3.07 -9.29 -3.79
CA ALA A 43 -2.80 -10.22 -2.70
C ALA A 43 -4.08 -10.89 -2.19
N ALA A 44 -4.15 -12.22 -2.25
CA ALA A 44 -5.20 -13.01 -1.59
C ALA A 44 -4.76 -13.53 -0.21
N LEU A 45 -3.57 -13.13 0.25
CA LEU A 45 -2.91 -13.61 1.45
C LEU A 45 -2.05 -12.49 2.05
N VAL A 46 -2.26 -12.16 3.32
CA VAL A 46 -1.46 -11.17 4.06
C VAL A 46 -1.14 -11.66 5.46
N GLU A 47 -0.02 -11.22 6.00
CA GLU A 47 0.24 -11.30 7.44
C GLU A 47 -0.31 -10.04 8.09
N PHE A 48 -1.12 -10.20 9.14
CA PHE A 48 -1.71 -9.11 9.89
C PHE A 48 -1.82 -9.52 11.35
N GLN A 49 -1.26 -8.70 12.26
CA GLN A 49 -1.28 -8.95 13.71
C GLN A 49 -0.72 -10.32 14.13
N GLY A 50 0.28 -10.84 13.41
CA GLY A 50 0.91 -12.13 13.68
C GLY A 50 0.13 -13.34 13.15
N ASP A 51 -1.03 -13.11 12.54
CA ASP A 51 -1.85 -14.14 11.91
C ASP A 51 -1.78 -14.04 10.38
N LEU A 52 -2.02 -15.16 9.71
CA LEU A 52 -2.07 -15.21 8.26
C LEU A 52 -3.53 -15.15 7.80
N HIS A 53 -3.91 -14.08 7.12
CA HIS A 53 -5.25 -13.84 6.61
C HIS A 53 -5.29 -14.23 5.13
N ALA A 54 -6.23 -15.10 4.76
CA ALA A 54 -6.29 -15.68 3.42
C ALA A 54 -7.71 -15.66 2.86
N ILE A 55 -7.87 -15.32 1.59
CA ILE A 55 -9.13 -15.52 0.88
C ILE A 55 -9.28 -17.00 0.55
N ASN A 56 -10.33 -17.62 1.09
CA ASN A 56 -10.61 -19.04 0.93
C ASN A 56 -11.43 -19.33 -0.35
N THR A 57 -11.70 -20.62 -0.61
CA THR A 57 -12.43 -21.05 -1.82
C THR A 57 -13.88 -20.60 -1.88
N ASN A 58 -14.45 -20.16 -0.75
CA ASN A 58 -15.78 -19.57 -0.67
C ASN A 58 -15.72 -18.03 -0.76
N GLN A 59 -14.56 -17.47 -1.10
CA GLN A 59 -14.33 -16.03 -1.24
C GLN A 59 -14.60 -15.25 0.06
N LYS A 60 -14.30 -15.88 1.20
CA LYS A 60 -14.28 -15.29 2.54
C LYS A 60 -12.86 -15.19 3.06
N VAL A 61 -12.63 -14.33 4.04
CA VAL A 61 -11.31 -14.23 4.68
C VAL A 61 -11.24 -15.17 5.87
N SER A 62 -10.34 -16.15 5.80
CA SER A 62 -10.02 -17.06 6.89
C SER A 62 -8.72 -16.63 7.57
N ILE A 63 -8.67 -16.79 8.89
CA ILE A 63 -7.48 -16.51 9.72
C ILE A 63 -6.77 -17.83 10.03
N LEU A 64 -5.45 -17.83 9.88
CA LEU A 64 -4.59 -19.00 10.06
C LEU A 64 -3.52 -18.66 11.11
N ARG A 65 -3.54 -19.37 12.24
CA ARG A 65 -2.59 -19.21 13.34
C ARG A 65 -1.73 -20.46 13.49
N SER A 66 -0.46 -20.28 13.88
CA SER A 66 0.54 -21.37 13.88
C SER A 66 0.22 -22.55 14.80
N GLU A 67 -0.62 -22.36 15.82
CA GLU A 67 -0.93 -23.38 16.84
C GLU A 67 -2.39 -23.88 16.81
N GLU A 68 -3.31 -23.17 16.15
CA GLU A 68 -4.70 -23.60 15.95
C GLU A 68 -5.26 -23.03 14.63
N PHE A 69 -5.96 -23.86 13.85
CA PHE A 69 -6.82 -23.39 12.76
C PHE A 69 -8.09 -22.78 13.39
N LEU A 70 -8.00 -21.53 13.83
CA LEU A 70 -9.17 -20.74 14.14
C LEU A 70 -9.72 -20.21 12.81
N SER A 71 -10.59 -20.97 12.15
CA SER A 71 -11.37 -20.46 11.02
C SER A 71 -12.43 -19.47 11.54
N ALA A 72 -11.98 -18.35 12.10
CA ALA A 72 -12.82 -17.17 12.25
C ALA A 72 -12.93 -16.56 10.85
N ASP A 73 -13.88 -17.07 10.07
CA ASP A 73 -14.23 -16.45 8.80
C ASP A 73 -14.85 -15.09 9.10
N TYR A 74 -14.26 -14.03 8.54
CA TYR A 74 -14.86 -12.71 8.54
C TYR A 74 -15.03 -12.24 7.09
N VAL A 75 -15.93 -11.26 6.88
CA VAL A 75 -16.80 -11.11 5.69
C VAL A 75 -18.03 -12.03 5.79
N ASP A 76 -19.01 -11.59 6.57
CA ASP A 76 -20.27 -12.32 6.84
C ASP A 76 -21.40 -11.97 5.85
N SER A 77 -21.10 -11.11 4.86
CA SER A 77 -22.02 -10.68 3.83
C SER A 77 -22.07 -11.69 2.68
N TYR A 78 -23.20 -12.37 2.49
CA TYR A 78 -23.48 -13.23 1.33
C TYR A 78 -23.40 -12.51 -0.03
N SER A 79 -23.29 -11.19 -0.06
CA SER A 79 -23.37 -10.39 -1.28
C SER A 79 -22.02 -9.93 -1.83
N TRP A 80 -20.95 -9.93 -1.02
CA TRP A 80 -19.65 -9.34 -1.40
C TRP A 80 -18.58 -10.42 -1.38
N ILE A 81 -18.01 -10.66 -2.56
CA ILE A 81 -16.97 -11.64 -2.83
C ILE A 81 -15.63 -10.98 -2.54
N ALA A 82 -14.87 -11.48 -1.56
CA ALA A 82 -13.52 -10.98 -1.31
C ALA A 82 -12.60 -11.36 -2.48
N GLU A 83 -11.82 -10.40 -2.97
CA GLU A 83 -10.90 -10.54 -4.10
C GLU A 83 -9.45 -10.28 -3.68
N THR A 84 -9.22 -9.27 -2.84
CA THR A 84 -7.87 -8.94 -2.35
C THR A 84 -7.85 -8.54 -0.88
N LEU A 85 -6.66 -8.58 -0.30
CA LEU A 85 -6.34 -8.22 1.07
C LEU A 85 -5.18 -7.24 1.08
N HIS A 86 -5.29 -6.18 1.86
CA HIS A 86 -4.23 -5.21 2.03
C HIS A 86 -4.14 -4.77 3.49
N VAL A 87 -2.94 -4.79 4.07
CA VAL A 87 -2.71 -4.25 5.41
C VAL A 87 -2.48 -2.76 5.27
N TYR A 88 -3.36 -1.96 5.87
CA TYR A 88 -3.32 -0.52 5.76
C TYR A 88 -2.42 0.12 6.82
N ASP A 89 -2.57 -0.33 8.06
CA ASP A 89 -1.74 0.06 9.19
C ASP A 89 -1.66 -1.09 10.20
N ASP A 90 -1.00 -0.87 11.33
CA ASP A 90 -0.83 -1.88 12.38
C ASP A 90 -2.17 -2.46 12.87
N SER A 91 -3.25 -1.70 12.80
CA SER A 91 -4.56 -2.05 13.35
C SER A 91 -5.65 -2.29 12.32
N HIS A 92 -5.42 -2.03 11.03
CA HIS A 92 -6.44 -2.14 9.99
C HIS A 92 -6.02 -3.01 8.80
N VAL A 93 -6.96 -3.86 8.38
CA VAL A 93 -6.88 -4.65 7.14
C VAL A 93 -8.06 -4.31 6.24
N MET A 94 -7.77 -4.18 4.95
CA MET A 94 -8.72 -3.87 3.90
C MET A 94 -9.01 -5.12 3.09
N VAL A 95 -10.29 -5.34 2.79
CA VAL A 95 -10.77 -6.44 1.95
C VAL A 95 -11.39 -5.83 0.69
N GLY A 96 -10.72 -6.02 -0.44
CA GLY A 96 -11.19 -5.56 -1.73
C GLY A 96 -12.26 -6.48 -2.32
N HIS A 97 -13.25 -5.89 -2.97
CA HIS A 97 -14.26 -6.56 -3.77
C HIS A 97 -14.65 -5.70 -4.97
N SER A 98 -15.24 -6.32 -6.00
CA SER A 98 -15.66 -5.66 -7.26
C SER A 98 -16.47 -4.36 -7.17
N SER A 99 -16.97 -3.97 -6.01
CA SER A 99 -17.80 -2.76 -5.81
C SER A 99 -17.36 -1.89 -4.63
N GLY A 100 -16.25 -2.21 -3.98
CA GLY A 100 -15.80 -1.48 -2.81
C GLY A 100 -14.66 -2.14 -2.07
N VAL A 101 -14.34 -1.53 -0.95
CA VAL A 101 -13.38 -2.05 0.02
C VAL A 101 -14.01 -2.00 1.41
N ASP A 102 -14.03 -3.15 2.07
CA ASP A 102 -14.38 -3.24 3.48
C ASP A 102 -13.14 -3.04 4.33
N ILE A 103 -13.25 -2.21 5.36
CA ILE A 103 -12.19 -1.93 6.32
C ILE A 103 -12.52 -2.65 7.63
N TYR A 104 -11.58 -3.45 8.10
CA TYR A 104 -11.67 -4.15 9.37
C TYR A 104 -10.56 -3.68 10.31
N ARG A 105 -10.87 -3.56 11.60
CA ARG A 105 -9.92 -3.25 12.66
C ARG A 105 -9.63 -4.49 13.49
N SER A 106 -8.38 -4.68 13.90
CA SER A 106 -8.03 -5.69 14.90
C SER A 106 -8.58 -5.32 16.27
N THR A 107 -9.22 -6.27 16.93
CA THR A 107 -9.78 -6.08 18.28
C THR A 107 -8.79 -6.50 19.37
N GLY A 108 -7.77 -7.30 19.02
CA GLY A 108 -6.92 -8.03 19.97
C GLY A 108 -7.60 -9.21 20.69
N ASP A 109 -8.88 -9.49 20.42
CA ASP A 109 -9.61 -10.64 20.96
C ASP A 109 -9.42 -11.88 20.08
N LEU A 110 -9.04 -13.02 20.66
CA LEU A 110 -8.81 -14.25 19.89
C LEU A 110 -10.10 -14.86 19.33
N ASP A 111 -11.23 -14.67 20.01
CA ASP A 111 -12.53 -15.22 19.59
C ASP A 111 -13.20 -14.34 18.52
N ASN A 112 -12.88 -13.04 18.51
CA ASN A 112 -13.41 -12.04 17.57
C ASN A 112 -12.27 -11.14 17.06
N PRO A 113 -11.31 -11.68 16.30
CA PRO A 113 -10.03 -11.02 15.99
C PRO A 113 -10.15 -9.72 15.22
N VAL A 114 -11.25 -9.52 14.51
CA VAL A 114 -11.49 -8.33 13.72
C VAL A 114 -12.93 -7.86 13.85
N GLU A 115 -13.12 -6.55 13.76
CA GLU A 115 -14.41 -5.91 13.69
C GLU A 115 -14.55 -5.10 12.40
N PHE A 116 -15.73 -5.15 11.78
CA PHE A 116 -16.03 -4.31 10.62
C PHE A 116 -16.14 -2.85 11.07
N ILE A 117 -15.43 -1.97 10.36
CA ILE A 117 -15.41 -0.53 10.65
C ILE A 117 -16.26 0.23 9.64
N ALA A 118 -15.96 0.07 8.35
CA ALA A 118 -16.57 0.84 7.30
C ALA A 118 -16.47 0.12 5.95
N GLN A 119 -17.31 0.54 5.02
CA GLN A 119 -17.18 0.19 3.61
C GLN A 119 -16.97 1.46 2.80
N LEU A 120 -15.95 1.43 1.95
CA LEU A 120 -15.74 2.37 0.86
C LEU A 120 -16.36 1.80 -0.41
N ARG A 121 -17.50 2.34 -0.86
CA ARG A 121 -18.05 1.96 -2.16
C ARG A 121 -17.42 2.78 -3.28
N HIS A 122 -16.99 2.12 -4.34
CA HIS A 122 -16.53 2.74 -5.57
C HIS A 122 -17.37 2.27 -6.77
N LEU A 123 -17.14 2.89 -7.93
CA LEU A 123 -17.49 2.33 -9.24
C LEU A 123 -16.94 0.90 -9.35
N VAL A 124 -17.49 0.03 -10.19
CA VAL A 124 -16.88 -1.30 -10.37
C VAL A 124 -15.38 -1.12 -10.68
N ALA A 125 -14.55 -1.53 -9.73
CA ALA A 125 -13.10 -1.49 -9.85
C ALA A 125 -12.66 -2.90 -10.20
N TYR A 126 -11.68 -2.96 -11.09
CA TYR A 126 -11.19 -4.23 -11.61
C TYR A 126 -10.02 -4.74 -10.77
N ASP A 127 -9.28 -3.84 -10.08
CA ASP A 127 -8.31 -4.19 -9.05
C ASP A 127 -8.40 -3.27 -7.81
N PRO A 128 -8.26 -3.79 -6.57
CA PRO A 128 -8.49 -3.00 -5.36
C PRO A 128 -7.24 -2.32 -4.80
N VAL A 129 -7.46 -1.05 -4.45
CA VAL A 129 -6.95 -0.24 -3.33
C VAL A 129 -5.57 -0.57 -2.75
N ILE A 130 -4.61 0.26 -3.13
CA ILE A 130 -3.52 0.60 -2.21
C ILE A 130 -3.99 1.74 -1.34
N ALA A 131 -3.84 1.60 -0.03
CA ALA A 131 -4.09 2.68 0.88
C ALA A 131 -2.79 3.07 1.59
N HIS A 132 -2.43 4.35 1.52
CA HIS A 132 -1.20 4.89 2.09
C HIS A 132 -1.46 6.31 2.60
N ASP A 133 -1.00 6.61 3.81
CA ASP A 133 -1.14 7.93 4.46
C ASP A 133 -2.55 8.53 4.37
N GLY A 134 -3.59 7.72 4.61
CA GLY A 134 -4.97 8.23 4.58
C GLY A 134 -5.50 8.50 3.18
N VAL A 135 -4.90 7.91 2.14
CA VAL A 135 -5.37 8.00 0.74
C VAL A 135 -5.46 6.60 0.13
N ALA A 136 -6.62 6.28 -0.43
CA ALA A 136 -6.88 5.06 -1.19
C ALA A 136 -6.77 5.32 -2.69
N TYR A 137 -6.05 4.46 -3.41
CA TYR A 137 -5.83 4.52 -4.86
C TYR A 137 -6.37 3.26 -5.52
N TYR A 138 -7.24 3.38 -6.53
CA TYR A 138 -7.77 2.22 -7.24
C TYR A 138 -7.83 2.43 -8.75
N THR A 139 -7.73 1.33 -9.50
CA THR A 139 -7.94 1.31 -10.95
C THR A 139 -9.43 1.19 -11.25
N THR A 140 -9.94 1.95 -12.22
CA THR A 140 -11.39 1.97 -12.50
C THR A 140 -11.79 1.23 -13.77
N ARG A 141 -10.84 0.72 -14.54
CA ARG A 141 -11.11 0.01 -15.80
C ARG A 141 -10.08 -1.07 -16.07
N ASP A 142 -10.51 -2.11 -16.76
CA ASP A 142 -9.71 -3.21 -17.33
C ASP A 142 -9.59 -3.08 -18.86
N GLY A 143 -9.59 -1.86 -19.38
CA GLY A 143 -9.59 -1.59 -20.83
C GLY A 143 -10.98 -1.46 -21.47
N SER A 144 -12.06 -1.68 -20.72
CA SER A 144 -13.40 -1.25 -21.12
C SER A 144 -13.60 0.25 -20.93
N ASN A 145 -14.20 0.93 -21.92
CA ASN A 145 -14.68 2.31 -21.80
C ASN A 145 -16.09 2.40 -21.15
N GLU A 146 -16.72 1.26 -20.89
CA GLU A 146 -18.06 1.15 -20.31
C GLU A 146 -17.93 0.57 -18.90
N ILE A 147 -18.25 1.37 -17.89
CA ILE A 147 -18.22 0.97 -16.48
C ILE A 147 -19.65 0.97 -15.94
N THR A 148 -20.02 -0.15 -15.32
CA THR A 148 -21.35 -0.32 -14.70
C THR A 148 -21.29 0.20 -13.26
N PHE A 149 -22.13 1.16 -12.89
CA PHE A 149 -22.37 1.52 -11.50
C PHE A 149 -23.28 0.48 -10.82
N MET A 150 -23.18 0.35 -9.49
CA MET A 150 -24.19 -0.37 -8.71
C MET A 150 -25.58 0.20 -9.06
N ASP A 151 -26.49 -0.65 -9.55
CA ASP A 151 -27.83 -0.31 -10.10
C ASP A 151 -27.95 -0.20 -11.63
N GLY A 152 -26.91 -0.57 -12.40
CA GLY A 152 -27.01 -0.63 -13.87
C GLY A 152 -27.00 0.75 -14.54
N ILE A 153 -26.50 1.77 -13.84
CA ILE A 153 -26.24 3.10 -14.38
C ILE A 153 -24.88 3.06 -15.07
N PHE A 154 -24.86 3.43 -16.34
CA PHE A 154 -23.61 3.61 -17.09
C PHE A 154 -23.02 4.98 -16.76
N VAL A 155 -21.74 5.00 -16.44
CA VAL A 155 -21.00 6.24 -16.27
C VAL A 155 -19.92 6.29 -17.35
N GLU A 156 -20.02 7.30 -18.21
CA GLU A 156 -19.01 7.59 -19.21
C GLU A 156 -17.94 8.52 -18.61
N ASN A 157 -16.71 8.45 -19.11
CA ASN A 157 -15.61 9.36 -18.77
C ASN A 157 -15.14 9.28 -17.31
N ILE A 158 -14.81 8.08 -16.85
CA ILE A 158 -14.21 7.84 -15.53
C ILE A 158 -12.68 7.87 -15.63
N SER A 159 -12.01 8.29 -14.55
CA SER A 159 -10.55 8.30 -14.43
C SER A 159 -10.00 6.94 -14.13
N ASP A 160 -9.07 6.47 -14.95
CA ASP A 160 -8.34 5.21 -14.85
C ASP A 160 -7.78 4.94 -13.46
N ILE A 161 -7.27 6.00 -12.82
CA ILE A 161 -6.84 6.01 -11.43
C ILE A 161 -7.67 7.06 -10.69
N LEU A 162 -8.20 6.67 -9.54
CA LEU A 162 -8.77 7.60 -8.58
C LEU A 162 -8.05 7.49 -7.24
N ALA A 163 -7.61 8.63 -6.70
CA ALA A 163 -7.14 8.77 -5.32
C ALA A 163 -8.23 9.43 -4.46
N TYR A 164 -8.51 8.87 -3.28
CA TYR A 164 -9.58 9.35 -2.40
C TYR A 164 -9.19 9.27 -0.91
N VAL A 165 -9.66 10.23 -0.09
CA VAL A 165 -9.44 10.27 1.37
C VAL A 165 -10.49 9.42 2.11
N PRO A 166 -10.20 8.20 2.60
CA PRO A 166 -11.10 7.46 3.50
C PRO A 166 -11.73 8.32 4.61
N PRO A 167 -12.98 8.04 5.00
CA PRO A 167 -13.65 8.79 6.06
C PRO A 167 -12.93 8.64 7.39
N THR A 168 -12.96 9.71 8.17
CA THR A 168 -12.40 9.77 9.51
C THR A 168 -13.17 8.90 10.50
N GLN A 169 -12.54 8.52 11.63
CA GLN A 169 -13.21 7.76 12.69
C GLN A 169 -14.46 8.49 13.23
N GLU A 170 -14.42 9.81 13.31
CA GLU A 170 -15.58 10.64 13.69
C GLU A 170 -16.72 10.49 12.69
N GLU A 171 -16.43 10.58 11.38
CA GLU A 171 -17.42 10.34 10.33
C GLU A 171 -18.00 8.92 10.38
N ILE A 172 -17.18 7.92 10.74
CA ILE A 172 -17.59 6.52 10.90
C ILE A 172 -18.53 6.33 12.11
N ASP A 173 -18.19 6.94 13.25
CA ASP A 173 -18.91 6.81 14.51
C ASP A 173 -20.29 7.49 14.49
N GLU A 174 -20.49 8.50 13.63
CA GLU A 174 -21.78 9.20 13.47
C GLU A 174 -22.87 8.40 12.74
N GLY A 175 -22.65 7.10 12.43
CA GLY A 175 -23.69 6.20 11.89
C GLY A 175 -23.49 5.85 10.42
N ALA A 176 -22.24 5.69 10.04
CA ALA A 176 -21.73 5.71 8.69
C ALA A 176 -21.55 4.32 8.05
N SER A 177 -22.40 3.35 8.40
CA SER A 177 -22.39 2.02 7.76
C SER A 177 -22.64 2.07 6.23
N ASN A 178 -22.88 3.26 5.66
CA ASN A 178 -22.85 3.54 4.23
C ASN A 178 -22.20 4.91 3.94
N VAL A 179 -20.98 5.19 4.44
CA VAL A 179 -20.24 6.36 3.96
C VAL A 179 -19.98 6.17 2.47
N ARG A 180 -20.70 6.93 1.66
CA ARG A 180 -20.24 7.19 0.31
C ARG A 180 -19.01 8.07 0.50
N PRO A 181 -17.85 7.71 -0.07
CA PRO A 181 -16.70 8.61 -0.03
C PRO A 181 -17.18 10.03 -0.35
N ASN A 182 -16.98 10.98 0.58
CA ASN A 182 -17.19 12.40 0.33
C ASN A 182 -16.52 12.65 -1.02
N SER A 183 -17.24 13.05 -2.05
CA SER A 183 -16.81 12.87 -3.44
C SER A 183 -15.70 13.84 -3.89
N THR A 184 -14.72 14.12 -3.02
CA THR A 184 -13.53 14.91 -3.31
C THR A 184 -12.43 13.94 -3.76
N SER A 185 -12.35 13.74 -5.07
CA SER A 185 -11.18 13.08 -5.66
C SER A 185 -9.93 13.91 -5.37
N MET A 186 -8.89 13.25 -4.85
CA MET A 186 -7.61 13.89 -4.57
C MET A 186 -6.76 14.02 -5.82
N ALA A 187 -6.78 12.98 -6.65
CA ALA A 187 -6.05 12.92 -7.90
C ALA A 187 -6.77 11.97 -8.86
N GLU A 188 -6.61 12.25 -10.15
CA GLU A 188 -7.22 11.51 -11.24
C GLU A 188 -6.20 11.36 -12.37
N TYR A 189 -6.19 10.19 -13.03
CA TYR A 189 -5.41 9.96 -14.25
C TYR A 189 -6.26 9.26 -15.31
N ARG A 190 -6.08 9.62 -16.59
CA ARG A 190 -6.99 9.24 -17.70
C ARG A 190 -6.30 8.75 -18.97
N GLU A 191 -4.97 8.59 -18.94
CA GLU A 191 -4.17 8.25 -20.12
C GLU A 191 -3.50 6.87 -20.02
N LEU A 192 -4.13 5.93 -19.31
CA LEU A 192 -3.79 4.51 -19.33
C LEU A 192 -4.60 3.82 -20.43
N ALA A 193 -4.36 2.55 -20.69
CA ALA A 193 -5.09 1.76 -21.66
C ALA A 193 -5.86 0.62 -20.98
N GLU A 194 -5.20 -0.13 -20.10
CA GLU A 194 -5.73 -1.30 -19.42
C GLU A 194 -5.00 -1.50 -18.08
N PRO A 195 -5.24 -0.66 -17.06
CA PRO A 195 -4.55 -0.79 -15.78
C PRO A 195 -5.04 -2.01 -15.00
N ILE A 196 -4.10 -2.92 -14.69
CA ILE A 196 -4.36 -4.26 -14.12
C ILE A 196 -3.54 -4.57 -12.86
N GLY A 197 -2.81 -3.59 -12.33
CA GLY A 197 -2.03 -3.76 -11.11
C GLY A 197 -1.45 -2.44 -10.61
N LEU A 198 -1.21 -2.34 -9.32
CA LEU A 198 -0.85 -1.09 -8.66
C LEU A 198 0.16 -1.30 -7.53
N ALA A 199 1.08 -0.35 -7.36
CA ALA A 199 2.00 -0.23 -6.23
C ALA A 199 2.28 1.25 -5.93
N LEU A 200 2.46 1.64 -4.66
CA LEU A 200 2.91 2.99 -4.29
C LEU A 200 4.28 2.89 -3.59
N ARG A 201 5.23 3.71 -4.03
CA ARG A 201 6.56 3.82 -3.40
C ARG A 201 7.07 5.26 -3.49
N GLU A 202 7.41 5.84 -2.35
CA GLU A 202 8.08 7.16 -2.27
C GLU A 202 7.37 8.25 -3.11
N GLY A 203 6.04 8.32 -3.01
CA GLY A 203 5.22 9.30 -3.76
C GLY A 203 5.03 9.00 -5.25
N THR A 204 5.53 7.87 -5.76
CA THR A 204 5.29 7.40 -7.13
C THR A 204 4.35 6.21 -7.13
N LEU A 205 3.26 6.33 -7.88
CA LEU A 205 2.31 5.27 -8.16
C LEU A 205 2.76 4.49 -9.40
N TYR A 206 3.14 3.24 -9.21
CA TYR A 206 3.50 2.33 -10.28
C TYR A 206 2.27 1.54 -10.70
N VAL A 207 1.87 1.71 -11.95
CA VAL A 207 0.70 1.04 -12.52
C VAL A 207 1.17 0.00 -13.52
N CYS A 208 0.73 -1.24 -13.39
CA CYS A 208 0.85 -2.22 -14.47
C CYS A 208 -0.30 -2.02 -15.43
N ASP A 209 0.00 -1.52 -16.63
CA ASP A 209 -0.94 -1.43 -17.73
C ASP A 209 -0.73 -2.62 -18.67
N ALA A 210 -1.78 -3.38 -18.99
CA ALA A 210 -1.66 -4.57 -19.81
C ALA A 210 -1.20 -4.26 -21.25
N ALA A 211 -1.52 -3.07 -21.76
CA ALA A 211 -1.17 -2.66 -23.11
C ALA A 211 0.20 -1.96 -23.17
N GLU A 212 0.54 -1.19 -22.13
CA GLU A 212 1.76 -0.36 -22.11
C GLU A 212 2.91 -0.92 -21.25
N GLY A 213 2.63 -1.86 -20.35
CA GLY A 213 3.53 -2.31 -19.30
C GLY A 213 3.52 -1.40 -18.07
N LEU A 214 4.62 -1.38 -17.32
CA LEU A 214 4.77 -0.55 -16.13
C LEU A 214 4.75 0.95 -16.48
N VAL A 215 3.84 1.69 -15.87
CA VAL A 215 3.66 3.14 -16.00
C VAL A 215 3.84 3.80 -14.62
N PRO A 216 4.92 4.55 -14.39
CA PRO A 216 5.08 5.33 -13.15
C PRO A 216 4.37 6.68 -13.27
N LEU A 217 3.57 7.00 -12.26
CA LEU A 217 2.85 8.26 -12.10
C LEU A 217 3.33 8.93 -10.81
N LEU A 218 4.02 10.05 -10.92
CA LEU A 218 4.46 10.82 -9.77
C LEU A 218 3.26 11.60 -9.19
N LEU A 219 3.02 11.47 -7.89
CA LEU A 219 2.00 12.22 -7.19
C LEU A 219 2.60 13.54 -6.68
N GLU A 220 2.07 14.65 -7.16
CA GLU A 220 2.55 16.00 -6.81
C GLU A 220 1.40 16.84 -6.27
N ALA A 221 1.68 17.74 -5.34
CA ALA A 221 0.67 18.70 -4.87
C ALA A 221 0.20 19.57 -6.05
N ASN A 222 -1.12 19.79 -6.17
CA ASN A 222 -1.68 20.60 -7.24
C ASN A 222 -1.32 22.08 -7.01
N PRO A 223 -0.54 22.72 -7.90
CA PRO A 223 -0.14 24.11 -7.71
C PRO A 223 -1.29 25.11 -7.90
N GLU A 224 -2.38 24.70 -8.56
CA GLU A 224 -3.52 25.57 -8.89
C GLU A 224 -4.62 25.57 -7.82
N GLU A 225 -4.61 24.59 -6.91
CA GLU A 225 -5.57 24.47 -5.82
C GLU A 225 -4.89 24.48 -4.46
N SER A 226 -5.33 25.38 -3.58
CA SER A 226 -4.82 25.47 -2.20
C SER A 226 -5.40 24.40 -1.26
N ALA A 227 -6.18 23.45 -1.78
CA ALA A 227 -6.74 22.38 -0.97
C ALA A 227 -5.62 21.40 -0.61
N GLU A 228 -5.48 21.11 0.68
CA GLU A 228 -4.45 20.21 1.25
C GLU A 228 -4.43 18.83 0.59
N PHE A 229 -5.54 18.42 -0.03
CA PHE A 229 -5.72 17.10 -0.64
C PHE A 229 -5.77 17.12 -2.17
N SER A 230 -5.55 18.26 -2.83
CA SER A 230 -5.54 18.32 -4.30
C SER A 230 -4.15 17.97 -4.84
N HIS A 231 -4.06 16.91 -5.64
CA HIS A 231 -2.83 16.40 -6.22
C HIS A 231 -2.98 16.16 -7.73
N VAL A 232 -1.86 16.15 -8.43
CA VAL A 232 -1.76 15.82 -9.86
C VAL A 232 -0.90 14.57 -10.01
N LEU A 233 -1.32 13.67 -10.91
CA LEU A 233 -0.53 12.51 -11.31
C LEU A 233 0.21 12.81 -12.62
N THR A 234 1.54 12.85 -12.55
CA THR A 234 2.40 13.16 -13.70
C THR A 234 3.12 11.90 -14.17
N ARG A 235 2.85 11.48 -15.42
CA ARG A 235 3.51 10.31 -16.02
C ARG A 235 5.01 10.54 -16.18
N GLN A 236 5.79 9.60 -15.64
CA GLN A 236 7.23 9.57 -15.77
C GLN A 236 7.63 8.71 -16.98
N ALA A 237 8.61 9.17 -17.75
CA ALA A 237 9.12 8.41 -18.87
C ALA A 237 10.03 7.27 -18.39
N LEU A 238 9.86 6.08 -18.96
CA LEU A 238 10.80 4.97 -18.81
C LEU A 238 11.61 4.79 -20.09
N ASN A 239 12.88 4.38 -19.93
CA ASN A 239 13.76 4.07 -21.07
C ASN A 239 13.44 2.72 -21.72
N ASP A 240 12.79 1.83 -20.96
CA ASP A 240 12.45 0.47 -21.34
C ASP A 240 10.97 0.20 -21.05
N VAL A 241 10.42 -0.79 -21.73
CA VAL A 241 9.05 -1.29 -21.50
C VAL A 241 9.14 -2.52 -20.62
N PHE A 242 8.36 -2.53 -19.53
CA PHE A 242 8.32 -3.65 -18.59
C PHE A 242 6.91 -4.25 -18.55
N PRO A 243 6.62 -5.30 -19.34
CA PRO A 243 5.32 -5.97 -19.29
C PRO A 243 5.06 -6.54 -17.90
N CYS A 244 3.90 -6.26 -17.33
CA CYS A 244 3.52 -6.76 -16.02
C CYS A 244 2.00 -6.92 -15.91
N LYS A 245 1.61 -7.83 -15.02
CA LYS A 245 0.24 -8.09 -14.58
C LYS A 245 -0.01 -7.59 -13.17
N ASP A 246 1.03 -7.54 -12.34
CA ASP A 246 1.00 -6.88 -11.03
C ASP A 246 2.39 -6.31 -10.73
N VAL A 247 2.42 -5.35 -9.83
CA VAL A 247 3.63 -4.73 -9.30
C VAL A 247 3.55 -4.70 -7.78
N ILE A 248 4.66 -5.03 -7.14
CA ILE A 248 4.83 -4.95 -5.69
C ILE A 248 5.94 -3.93 -5.43
N ALA A 249 5.63 -2.89 -4.67
CA ALA A 249 6.62 -1.96 -4.17
C ALA A 249 7.28 -2.53 -2.92
N THR A 250 8.61 -2.47 -2.90
CA THR A 250 9.41 -2.86 -1.74
C THR A 250 10.41 -1.80 -1.33
N GLU A 251 11.00 -1.95 -0.15
CA GLU A 251 12.10 -1.08 0.28
C GLU A 251 13.25 -1.08 -0.74
N GLN A 252 13.56 -2.25 -1.32
CA GLN A 252 14.68 -2.46 -2.23
C GLN A 252 14.37 -2.12 -3.70
N GLY A 253 13.11 -1.83 -4.05
CA GLY A 253 12.72 -1.54 -5.43
C GLY A 253 11.33 -2.09 -5.77
N LEU A 254 11.16 -2.61 -6.99
CA LEU A 254 9.89 -3.17 -7.47
C LEU A 254 10.04 -4.65 -7.79
N MET A 255 8.98 -5.41 -7.56
CA MET A 255 8.81 -6.74 -8.13
C MET A 255 7.63 -6.74 -9.10
N LEU A 256 7.89 -7.04 -10.36
CA LEU A 256 6.85 -7.19 -11.37
C LEU A 256 6.52 -8.67 -11.54
N VAL A 257 5.24 -8.97 -11.56
CA VAL A 257 4.73 -10.30 -11.89
C VAL A 257 4.12 -10.21 -13.27
N GLY A 258 4.50 -11.09 -14.19
CA GLY A 258 3.96 -11.10 -15.55
C GLY A 258 4.07 -12.46 -16.22
N GLU A 259 3.68 -12.54 -17.49
CA GLU A 259 3.70 -13.81 -18.25
C GLU A 259 5.11 -14.38 -18.40
N SER A 260 6.11 -13.50 -18.41
CA SER A 260 7.53 -13.86 -18.51
C SER A 260 8.16 -14.24 -17.16
N GLY A 261 7.37 -14.29 -16.08
CA GLY A 261 7.81 -14.64 -14.74
C GLY A 261 7.83 -13.45 -13.78
N VAL A 262 8.70 -13.53 -12.77
CA VAL A 262 8.88 -12.48 -11.76
C VAL A 262 10.16 -11.71 -12.06
N ILE A 263 10.06 -10.39 -12.17
CA ILE A 263 11.16 -9.48 -12.48
C ILE A 263 11.39 -8.58 -11.28
N GLN A 264 12.64 -8.44 -10.83
CA GLN A 264 13.02 -7.49 -9.79
C GLN A 264 13.71 -6.29 -10.44
N LEU A 265 13.24 -5.09 -10.10
CA LEU A 265 13.80 -3.83 -10.57
C LEU A 265 14.31 -3.01 -9.39
N ASP A 266 15.48 -2.41 -9.54
CA ASP A 266 15.97 -1.37 -8.65
C ASP A 266 15.41 -0.02 -9.12
N VAL A 267 15.08 0.85 -8.17
CA VAL A 267 14.51 2.18 -8.40
C VAL A 267 15.53 3.21 -8.00
N SER A 268 15.90 4.09 -8.94
CA SER A 268 16.84 5.18 -8.72
C SER A 268 16.34 6.49 -9.32
N ASP A 269 16.98 7.60 -8.97
CA ASP A 269 16.76 8.90 -9.59
C ASP A 269 16.94 8.90 -11.12
N THR A 270 17.69 7.92 -11.64
CA THR A 270 17.98 7.79 -13.08
C THR A 270 17.02 6.85 -13.83
N GLY A 271 16.04 6.28 -13.11
CA GLY A 271 15.05 5.35 -13.65
C GLY A 271 15.16 3.95 -13.04
N LEU A 272 14.60 2.99 -13.77
CA LEU A 272 14.50 1.59 -13.35
C LEU A 272 15.61 0.75 -13.98
N SER A 273 16.18 -0.19 -13.21
CA SER A 273 17.18 -1.13 -13.73
C SER A 273 16.89 -2.57 -13.28
N LEU A 274 17.12 -3.53 -14.18
CA LEU A 274 16.90 -4.95 -13.89
C LEU A 274 17.91 -5.48 -12.85
N VAL A 275 17.41 -6.01 -11.74
CA VAL A 275 18.20 -6.70 -10.72
C VAL A 275 18.24 -8.20 -11.02
N SER A 276 17.08 -8.81 -11.20
CA SER A 276 16.97 -10.25 -11.45
C SER A 276 15.67 -10.61 -12.16
N GLN A 277 15.61 -11.82 -12.72
CA GLN A 277 14.40 -12.40 -13.29
C GLN A 277 14.33 -13.89 -12.97
N ILE A 278 13.16 -14.33 -12.52
CA ILE A 278 12.78 -15.74 -12.40
C ILE A 278 11.76 -16.01 -13.51
N PRO A 279 12.15 -16.68 -14.60
CA PRO A 279 11.24 -16.91 -15.72
C PRO A 279 10.15 -17.93 -15.38
N THR A 280 9.00 -17.80 -16.02
CA THR A 280 8.02 -18.88 -16.13
C THR A 280 8.59 -20.04 -16.97
N ILE A 281 8.18 -21.27 -16.64
CA ILE A 281 8.63 -22.51 -17.30
C ILE A 281 7.69 -22.86 -18.46
#